data_AF-A0A920K8K5-F1
#
_entry.id   AF-A0A920K8K5-F1
#
_cell.length_a   1.000
_cell.length_b   1.000
_cell.length_c   1.000
_cell.angle_alpha   90.00
_cell.angle_beta   90.00
_cell.angle_gamma   90.00
#
_symmetry.space_group_name_H-M   'P 1'
#
loop_
_entity.id
_entity.type
_entity.pdbx_description
1 polymer ?
#
loop_
_entity_poly.entity_id
_entity_poly.type
_entity_poly.pdbx_seq_one_letter_code
_entity_poly.pdbx_strand_id
1 'polypeptide(L)'
;MVGVPGSSPGVSTILELSYKTNYRYYSLMNKLLESFLRSDHAGEVGAVYIYKGILSIAKDPALVEFSKRHLETEKEHLRKIEEVLPASKRSKLVGIWKVAGYLLGFLPSLFGPRIVFATIEAVESFVEDHYEEQLKYLRAQNDPDQALIDLLQSCQDDEIEHKNESAIKKRSTPGFLLNFWMKIVGWGSSSAVKVAKII
;
A
#
# COMPACT_ATOMS: atom_id res chain seq x y z
N MET A 1 -30.38 30.64 -41.79
CA MET A 1 -30.00 29.60 -40.80
C MET A 1 -28.61 29.11 -41.15
N VAL A 2 -27.59 29.55 -40.41
CA VAL A 2 -26.24 28.97 -40.50
C VAL A 2 -25.82 28.71 -39.06
N GLY A 3 -25.65 27.43 -38.72
CA GLY A 3 -25.38 26.97 -37.36
C GLY A 3 -24.00 27.39 -36.89
N VAL A 4 -23.91 27.82 -35.63
CA VAL A 4 -22.64 28.03 -34.93
C VAL A 4 -22.06 26.64 -34.61
N PRO A 5 -20.80 26.34 -34.95
CA PRO A 5 -20.18 25.05 -34.60
C PRO A 5 -19.96 25.01 -33.08
N GLY A 6 -20.44 23.93 -32.46
CA GLY A 6 -20.16 23.64 -31.06
C GLY A 6 -18.66 23.48 -30.83
N SER A 7 -18.07 24.37 -30.03
CA SER A 7 -16.73 24.22 -29.51
C SER A 7 -16.69 23.00 -28.59
N SER A 8 -15.95 21.96 -28.98
CA SER A 8 -15.57 20.87 -28.06
C SER A 8 -14.97 21.47 -26.78
N PRO A 9 -15.31 20.96 -25.58
CA PRO A 9 -14.70 21.43 -24.36
C PRO A 9 -13.19 21.22 -24.48
N GLY A 10 -12.44 22.31 -24.46
CA GLY A 10 -10.99 22.25 -24.59
C GLY A 10 -10.39 21.46 -23.44
N VAL A 11 -9.27 20.76 -23.70
CA VAL A 11 -8.48 20.01 -22.71
C VAL A 11 -8.21 20.84 -21.44
N SER A 12 -8.08 22.17 -21.57
CA SER A 12 -7.94 23.12 -20.47
C SER A 12 -9.14 23.12 -19.50
N THR A 13 -10.37 23.00 -20.00
CA THR A 13 -11.60 23.00 -19.20
C THR A 13 -11.78 21.67 -18.47
N ILE A 14 -11.40 20.54 -19.09
CA ILE A 14 -11.41 19.23 -18.44
C ILE A 14 -10.35 19.17 -17.34
N LEU A 15 -9.15 19.70 -17.59
CA LEU A 15 -8.10 19.81 -16.58
C LEU A 15 -8.52 20.74 -15.43
N GLU A 16 -9.16 21.88 -15.70
CA GLU A 16 -9.67 22.78 -14.66
C GLU A 16 -10.80 22.15 -13.83
N LEU A 17 -11.71 21.41 -14.47
CA LEU A 17 -12.79 20.70 -13.78
C LEU A 17 -12.23 19.57 -12.92
N SER A 18 -11.30 18.78 -13.45
CA SER A 18 -10.57 17.77 -12.67
C SER A 18 -9.82 18.41 -11.51
N TYR A 19 -9.13 19.53 -11.73
CA TYR A 19 -8.37 20.24 -10.70
C TYR A 19 -9.27 20.81 -9.60
N LYS A 20 -10.39 21.47 -9.96
CA LYS A 20 -11.37 22.00 -8.98
C LYS A 20 -12.10 20.89 -8.23
N THR A 21 -12.42 19.78 -8.90
CA THR A 21 -13.08 18.62 -8.28
C THR A 21 -12.13 17.97 -7.27
N ASN A 22 -10.87 17.76 -7.65
CA ASN A 22 -9.80 17.32 -6.77
C ASN A 22 -9.60 18.29 -5.59
N TYR A 23 -9.52 19.61 -5.83
CA TYR A 23 -9.33 20.58 -4.75
C TYR A 23 -10.49 20.60 -3.74
N ARG A 24 -11.73 20.47 -4.22
CA ARG A 24 -12.92 20.43 -3.38
C ARG A 24 -12.98 19.13 -2.57
N TYR A 25 -12.64 18.01 -3.19
CA TYR A 25 -12.43 16.72 -2.53
C TYR A 25 -11.38 16.82 -1.40
N TYR A 26 -10.23 17.42 -1.68
CA TYR A 26 -9.17 17.64 -0.69
C TYR A 26 -9.53 18.60 0.45
N SER A 27 -10.36 19.61 0.18
CA SER A 27 -10.83 20.55 1.21
C SER A 27 -11.81 19.92 2.21
N LEU A 28 -12.44 18.80 1.83
CA LEU A 28 -13.41 18.05 2.62
C LEU A 28 -12.80 16.80 3.28
N MET A 29 -11.58 16.41 2.87
CA MET A 29 -10.80 15.36 3.50
C MET A 29 -10.58 15.71 4.97
N ASN A 30 -11.29 15.03 5.86
CA ASN A 30 -11.07 15.25 7.27
C ASN A 30 -9.69 14.72 7.70
N LYS A 31 -9.17 15.22 8.82
CA LYS A 31 -7.81 14.91 9.29
C LYS A 31 -7.56 13.42 9.50
N LEU A 32 -8.60 12.64 9.80
CA LEU A 32 -8.47 11.20 10.03
C LEU A 32 -8.27 10.46 8.71
N LEU A 33 -9.07 10.76 7.69
CA LEU A 33 -8.88 10.17 6.35
C LEU A 33 -7.54 10.55 5.74
N GLU A 34 -7.10 11.80 5.91
CA GLU A 34 -5.76 12.22 5.51
C GLU A 34 -4.68 11.39 6.21
N SER A 35 -4.85 11.10 7.51
CA SER A 35 -3.90 10.28 8.26
C SER A 35 -3.85 8.83 7.78
N PHE A 36 -4.99 8.26 7.39
CA PHE A 36 -5.08 6.90 6.83
C PHE A 36 -4.34 6.82 5.49
N LEU A 37 -4.68 7.69 4.54
CA LEU A 37 -4.01 7.70 3.23
C LEU A 37 -2.51 8.00 3.36
N ARG A 38 -2.10 8.79 4.36
CA ARG A 38 -0.67 9.02 4.64
C ARG A 38 0.02 7.77 5.15
N SER A 39 -0.65 6.96 5.98
CA SER A 39 -0.11 5.65 6.39
C SER A 39 -0.09 4.65 5.25
N ASP A 40 -1.08 4.67 4.34
CA ASP A 40 -1.06 3.83 3.13
C ASP A 40 0.14 4.20 2.27
N HIS A 41 0.31 5.48 1.96
CA HIS A 41 1.48 5.93 1.20
C HIS A 41 2.81 5.49 1.84
N ALA A 42 2.93 5.51 3.17
CA ALA A 42 4.11 4.99 3.85
C ALA A 42 4.24 3.47 3.72
N GLY A 43 3.13 2.74 3.85
CA GLY A 43 3.01 1.30 3.67
C GLY A 43 3.42 0.86 2.26
N GLU A 44 2.83 1.44 1.23
CA GLU A 44 3.11 1.14 -0.18
C GLU A 44 4.57 1.41 -0.56
N VAL A 45 5.15 2.51 -0.06
CA VAL A 45 6.60 2.76 -0.20
C VAL A 45 7.42 1.64 0.46
N GLY A 46 7.00 1.20 1.65
CA GLY A 46 7.61 0.09 2.36
C GLY A 46 7.53 -1.22 1.56
N ALA A 47 6.34 -1.59 1.09
CA ALA A 47 6.05 -2.81 0.35
C ALA A 47 6.88 -2.91 -0.95
N VAL A 48 6.92 -1.83 -1.74
CA VAL A 48 7.81 -1.73 -2.91
C VAL A 48 9.27 -2.05 -2.55
N TYR A 49 9.73 -1.61 -1.38
CA TYR A 49 11.11 -1.84 -0.94
C TYR A 49 11.33 -3.20 -0.28
N ILE A 50 10.31 -3.84 0.30
CA ILE A 50 10.36 -5.25 0.73
C ILE A 50 10.74 -6.11 -0.46
N TYR A 51 10.01 -6.01 -1.58
CA TYR A 51 10.30 -6.84 -2.75
C TYR A 51 11.65 -6.50 -3.41
N LYS A 52 12.08 -5.23 -3.39
CA LYS A 52 13.45 -4.88 -3.81
C LYS A 52 14.52 -5.49 -2.91
N GLY A 53 14.28 -5.53 -1.59
CA GLY A 53 15.15 -6.19 -0.63
C GLY A 53 15.29 -7.68 -0.90
N ILE A 54 14.17 -8.38 -1.15
CA ILE A 54 14.17 -9.79 -1.52
C ILE A 54 14.96 -10.02 -2.82
N LEU A 55 14.62 -9.28 -3.88
CA LEU A 55 15.22 -9.42 -5.21
C LEU A 55 16.72 -9.11 -5.26
N SER A 56 17.26 -8.37 -4.28
CA SER A 56 18.69 -8.08 -4.20
C SER A 56 19.57 -9.31 -3.93
N ILE A 57 18.99 -10.37 -3.35
CA ILE A 57 19.73 -11.56 -2.92
C ILE A 57 19.06 -12.89 -3.27
N ALA A 58 17.76 -12.89 -3.60
CA ALA A 58 17.02 -14.09 -3.96
C ALA A 58 17.63 -14.79 -5.19
N LYS A 59 17.87 -16.10 -5.04
CA LYS A 59 18.37 -16.98 -6.12
C LYS A 59 17.37 -18.05 -6.53
N ASP A 60 16.42 -18.36 -5.66
CA ASP A 60 15.36 -19.32 -5.95
C ASP A 60 14.43 -18.75 -7.05
N PRO A 61 14.27 -19.44 -8.20
CA PRO A 61 13.51 -18.91 -9.33
C PRO A 61 12.05 -18.61 -8.98
N ALA A 62 11.41 -19.46 -8.15
CA ALA A 62 10.02 -19.27 -7.77
C ALA A 62 9.85 -18.05 -6.84
N LEU A 63 10.79 -17.81 -5.93
CA LEU A 63 10.82 -16.61 -5.11
C LEU A 63 11.06 -15.34 -5.95
N VAL A 64 11.99 -15.40 -6.92
CA VAL A 64 12.26 -14.26 -7.81
C VAL A 64 11.03 -13.91 -8.64
N GLU A 65 10.36 -14.89 -9.22
CA GLU A 65 9.14 -14.69 -10.00
C GLU A 65 8.02 -14.10 -9.14
N PHE A 66 7.78 -14.69 -7.97
CA PHE A 66 6.84 -14.20 -6.97
C PHE A 66 7.10 -12.72 -6.63
N SER A 67 8.34 -12.39 -6.23
CA SER A 67 8.68 -11.03 -5.82
C SER A 67 8.64 -10.01 -6.95
N LYS A 68 8.88 -10.42 -8.20
CA LYS A 68 8.72 -9.52 -9.36
C LYS A 68 7.27 -9.16 -9.61
N ARG A 69 6.37 -10.15 -9.57
CA ARG A 69 4.93 -9.90 -9.78
C ARG A 69 4.39 -8.97 -8.69
N HIS A 70 4.62 -9.33 -7.43
CA HIS A 70 4.14 -8.54 -6.30
C HIS A 70 4.74 -7.13 -6.30
N LEU A 71 6.03 -6.97 -6.65
CA LEU A 71 6.63 -5.64 -6.83
C LEU A 71 5.87 -4.76 -7.85
N GLU A 72 5.35 -5.33 -8.93
CA GLU A 72 4.57 -4.53 -9.88
C GLU A 72 3.19 -4.17 -9.32
N THR A 73 2.55 -5.07 -8.56
CA THR A 73 1.31 -4.77 -7.82
C THR A 73 1.52 -3.61 -6.83
N GLU A 74 2.55 -3.68 -5.97
CA GLU A 74 2.84 -2.63 -4.99
C GLU A 74 3.15 -1.27 -5.62
N LYS A 75 3.80 -1.26 -6.79
CA LYS A 75 4.04 -0.02 -7.53
C LYS A 75 2.73 0.58 -8.01
N GLU A 76 1.78 -0.25 -8.46
CA GLU A 76 0.48 0.20 -8.89
C GLU A 76 -0.37 0.69 -7.70
N HIS A 77 -0.32 0.01 -6.55
CA HIS A 77 -0.92 0.49 -5.31
C HIS A 77 -0.37 1.87 -4.90
N LEU A 78 0.96 2.00 -4.84
CA LEU A 78 1.60 3.29 -4.56
C LEU A 78 1.13 4.37 -5.55
N ARG A 79 1.07 4.05 -6.85
CA ARG A 79 0.60 4.98 -7.88
C ARG A 79 -0.84 5.42 -7.62
N LYS A 80 -1.75 4.48 -7.37
CA LYS A 80 -3.17 4.75 -7.05
C LYS A 80 -3.30 5.64 -5.81
N ILE A 81 -2.58 5.35 -4.73
CA ILE A 81 -2.56 6.17 -3.51
C ILE A 81 -2.01 7.57 -3.81
N GLU A 82 -0.98 7.69 -4.63
CA GLU A 82 -0.40 8.98 -5.02
C GLU A 82 -1.32 9.83 -5.91
N GLU A 83 -2.26 9.22 -6.64
CA GLU A 83 -3.30 9.92 -7.40
C GLU A 83 -4.37 10.54 -6.49
N VAL A 84 -4.72 9.86 -5.41
CA VAL A 84 -5.72 10.32 -4.43
C VAL A 84 -5.13 11.09 -3.26
N LEU A 85 -3.80 11.11 -3.08
CA LEU A 85 -3.13 11.82 -2.01
C LEU A 85 -2.07 12.80 -2.55
N PRO A 86 -2.25 14.12 -2.38
CA PRO A 86 -1.37 15.12 -2.96
C PRO A 86 -0.03 15.10 -2.24
N ALA A 87 1.04 15.45 -2.96
CA ALA A 87 2.41 15.38 -2.45
C ALA A 87 2.63 16.10 -1.11
N SER A 88 1.92 17.19 -0.83
CA SER A 88 1.99 17.93 0.44
C SER A 88 1.44 17.18 1.65
N LYS A 89 0.67 16.11 1.43
CA LYS A 89 -0.02 15.31 2.45
C LYS A 89 0.50 13.88 2.59
N ARG A 90 1.35 13.45 1.65
CA ARG A 90 2.08 12.16 1.68
C ARG A 90 3.04 12.11 2.87
N SER A 91 3.45 10.90 3.27
CA SER A 91 4.34 10.73 4.43
C SER A 91 5.69 11.39 4.17
N LYS A 92 6.21 12.10 5.16
CA LYS A 92 7.50 12.83 5.04
C LYS A 92 8.72 11.94 5.25
N LEU A 93 8.55 10.79 5.88
CA LEU A 93 9.65 9.88 6.24
C LEU A 93 9.94 8.83 5.16
N VAL A 94 9.72 9.15 3.88
CA VAL A 94 9.90 8.25 2.73
C VAL A 94 11.24 7.53 2.76
N GLY A 95 12.33 8.23 3.08
CA GLY A 95 13.67 7.62 3.17
C GLY A 95 13.77 6.50 4.21
N ILE A 96 13.12 6.68 5.36
CA ILE A 96 13.07 5.68 6.44
C ILE A 96 12.25 4.48 5.99
N TRP A 97 11.10 4.69 5.36
CA TRP A 97 10.22 3.61 4.87
C TRP A 97 10.90 2.75 3.82
N LYS A 98 11.67 3.37 2.91
CA LYS A 98 12.49 2.67 1.93
C LYS A 98 13.53 1.75 2.57
N VAL A 99 14.26 2.27 3.57
CA VAL A 99 15.28 1.48 4.27
C VAL A 99 14.65 0.35 5.09
N ALA A 100 13.58 0.66 5.83
CA ALA A 100 12.87 -0.32 6.63
C ALA A 100 12.29 -1.46 5.77
N GLY A 101 11.57 -1.13 4.69
CA GLY A 101 11.06 -2.11 3.74
C GLY A 101 12.17 -2.96 3.13
N TYR A 102 13.26 -2.33 2.66
CA TYR A 102 14.40 -3.05 2.10
C TYR A 102 14.98 -4.08 3.08
N LEU A 103 15.22 -3.68 4.33
CA LEU A 103 15.74 -4.58 5.36
C LEU A 103 14.75 -5.71 5.70
N LEU A 104 13.45 -5.39 5.73
CA LEU A 104 12.39 -6.35 6.02
C LEU A 104 12.29 -7.44 4.93
N GLY A 105 12.62 -7.12 3.67
CA GLY A 105 12.74 -8.13 2.60
C GLY A 105 14.11 -8.81 2.52
N PHE A 106 15.19 -8.06 2.72
CA PHE A 106 16.56 -8.55 2.62
C PHE A 106 16.94 -9.55 3.72
N LEU A 107 16.64 -9.22 4.99
CA LEU A 107 17.09 -10.03 6.13
C LEU A 107 16.48 -11.44 6.14
N PRO A 108 15.15 -11.64 5.94
CA PRO A 108 14.56 -12.97 5.80
C PRO A 108 15.15 -13.78 4.65
N SER A 109 15.51 -13.12 3.56
CA SER A 109 16.04 -13.76 2.36
C SER A 109 17.39 -14.44 2.61
N LEU A 110 18.16 -13.99 3.61
CA LEU A 110 19.39 -14.66 4.07
C LEU A 110 19.12 -16.06 4.65
N PHE A 111 17.91 -16.30 5.15
CA PHE A 111 17.49 -17.56 5.78
C PHE A 111 16.62 -18.41 4.85
N GLY A 112 16.44 -17.98 3.60
CA GLY A 112 15.78 -18.72 2.53
C GLY A 112 14.29 -18.42 2.34
N PRO A 113 13.69 -18.92 1.24
CA PRO A 113 12.35 -18.53 0.80
C PRO A 113 11.24 -18.73 1.83
N ARG A 114 11.37 -19.73 2.72
CA ARG A 114 10.35 -20.01 3.75
C ARG A 114 10.17 -18.87 4.74
N ILE A 115 11.27 -18.25 5.18
CA ILE A 115 11.22 -17.13 6.13
C ILE A 115 10.71 -15.87 5.44
N VAL A 116 11.00 -15.72 4.14
CA VAL A 116 10.43 -14.65 3.31
C VAL A 116 8.92 -14.77 3.24
N PHE A 117 8.37 -15.93 2.84
CA PHE A 117 6.93 -16.12 2.77
C PHE A 117 6.22 -15.93 4.12
N ALA A 118 6.83 -16.38 5.22
CA ALA A 118 6.27 -16.11 6.55
C ALA A 118 6.29 -14.63 6.91
N THR A 119 7.32 -13.89 6.47
CA THR A 119 7.39 -12.43 6.67
C THR A 119 6.32 -11.72 5.87
N ILE A 120 6.14 -12.06 4.59
CA ILE A 120 5.10 -11.47 3.73
C ILE A 120 3.71 -11.74 4.31
N GLU A 121 3.37 -12.99 4.65
CA GLU A 121 2.09 -13.31 5.30
C GLU A 121 1.83 -12.48 6.57
N ALA A 122 2.87 -12.23 7.38
CA ALA A 122 2.77 -11.39 8.57
C ALA A 122 2.41 -9.94 8.24
N VAL A 123 3.10 -9.40 7.23
CA VAL A 123 2.91 -8.03 6.76
C VAL A 123 1.51 -7.90 6.16
N GLU A 124 1.11 -8.81 5.28
CA GLU A 124 -0.20 -8.73 4.63
C GLU A 124 -1.36 -8.94 5.58
N SER A 125 -1.20 -9.74 6.64
CA SER A 125 -2.24 -9.83 7.69
C SER A 125 -2.42 -8.49 8.39
N PHE A 126 -1.34 -7.74 8.62
CA PHE A 126 -1.41 -6.40 9.19
C PHE A 126 -2.00 -5.38 8.22
N VAL A 127 -1.65 -5.47 6.92
CA VAL A 127 -2.15 -4.57 5.89
C VAL A 127 -3.65 -4.78 5.65
N GLU A 128 -4.11 -6.04 5.63
CA GLU A 128 -5.53 -6.39 5.57
C GLU A 128 -6.33 -5.76 6.71
N ASP A 129 -5.86 -5.90 7.96
CA ASP A 129 -6.48 -5.27 9.14
C ASP A 129 -6.51 -3.74 9.00
N HIS A 130 -5.46 -3.16 8.41
CA HIS A 130 -5.36 -1.73 8.19
C HIS A 130 -6.39 -1.23 7.17
N TYR A 131 -6.49 -1.88 6.00
CA TYR A 131 -7.51 -1.55 5.00
C TYR A 131 -8.92 -1.76 5.55
N GLU A 132 -9.15 -2.81 6.33
CA GLU A 132 -10.46 -3.09 6.93
C GLU A 132 -10.90 -1.98 7.90
N GLU A 133 -9.97 -1.43 8.70
CA GLU A 133 -10.22 -0.27 9.56
C GLU A 133 -10.69 0.94 8.74
N GLN A 134 -10.03 1.21 7.61
CA GLN A 134 -10.33 2.34 6.74
C GLN A 134 -11.66 2.18 6.01
N LEU A 135 -11.92 0.99 5.45
CA LEU A 135 -13.14 0.69 4.73
C LEU A 135 -14.35 0.79 5.66
N LYS A 136 -14.25 0.30 6.89
CA LYS A 136 -15.29 0.50 7.92
C LYS A 136 -15.53 1.97 8.20
N TYR A 137 -14.47 2.75 8.35
CA TYR A 137 -14.56 4.18 8.58
C TYR A 137 -15.26 4.92 7.44
N LEU A 138 -14.87 4.64 6.19
CA LEU A 138 -15.44 5.28 4.99
C LEU A 138 -16.91 4.92 4.78
N ARG A 139 -17.27 3.64 4.92
CA ARG A 139 -18.65 3.16 4.78
C ARG A 139 -19.60 3.72 5.84
N ALA A 140 -19.08 4.15 6.99
CA ALA A 140 -19.86 4.75 8.07
C ALA A 140 -20.10 6.26 7.92
N GLN A 141 -19.55 6.91 6.87
CA GLN A 141 -19.79 8.34 6.62
C GLN A 141 -21.21 8.57 6.09
N ASN A 142 -21.75 9.78 6.29
CA ASN A 142 -23.08 10.15 5.78
C ASN A 142 -23.15 10.19 4.24
N ASP A 143 -22.03 10.51 3.59
CA ASP A 143 -21.87 10.51 2.14
C ASP A 143 -20.55 9.80 1.79
N PRO A 144 -20.55 8.44 1.73
CA PRO A 144 -19.35 7.67 1.49
C PRO A 144 -18.78 7.90 0.09
N ASP A 145 -17.49 8.18 0.01
CA ASP A 145 -16.80 8.22 -1.28
C ASP A 145 -16.60 6.81 -1.83
N GLN A 146 -17.49 6.41 -2.74
CA GLN A 146 -17.44 5.07 -3.34
C GLN A 146 -16.21 4.84 -4.21
N ALA A 147 -15.69 5.88 -4.87
CA ALA A 147 -14.51 5.71 -5.71
C ALA A 147 -13.27 5.37 -4.85
N LEU A 148 -13.14 6.01 -3.69
CA LEU A 148 -12.08 5.66 -2.74
C LEU A 148 -12.31 4.31 -2.08
N ILE A 149 -13.55 3.97 -1.71
CA ILE A 149 -13.88 2.65 -1.17
C ILE A 149 -13.50 1.54 -2.16
N ASP A 150 -13.86 1.68 -3.43
CA ASP A 150 -13.55 0.70 -4.47
C ASP A 150 -12.03 0.58 -4.68
N LEU A 151 -11.31 1.70 -4.66
CA LEU A 151 -9.85 1.70 -4.75
C LEU A 151 -9.21 0.94 -3.59
N LEU A 152 -9.54 1.28 -2.34
CA LEU A 152 -8.96 0.64 -1.16
C LEU A 152 -9.40 -0.82 -1.02
N GLN A 153 -10.62 -1.16 -1.44
CA GLN A 153 -11.07 -2.55 -1.50
C GLN A 153 -10.25 -3.34 -2.53
N SER A 154 -9.98 -2.77 -3.71
CA SER A 154 -9.14 -3.44 -4.71
C SER A 154 -7.73 -3.74 -4.19
N CYS A 155 -7.13 -2.79 -3.47
CA CYS A 155 -5.83 -3.01 -2.83
C CYS A 155 -5.93 -4.11 -1.75
N GLN A 156 -6.94 -4.06 -0.88
CA GLN A 156 -7.15 -5.10 0.14
C GLN A 156 -7.32 -6.49 -0.47
N ASP A 157 -8.08 -6.61 -1.56
CA ASP A 157 -8.31 -7.89 -2.24
C ASP A 157 -6.99 -8.48 -2.76
N ASP A 158 -6.13 -7.63 -3.37
CA ASP A 158 -4.79 -8.00 -3.81
C ASP A 158 -3.91 -8.45 -2.61
N GLU A 159 -3.95 -7.75 -1.46
CA GLU A 159 -3.19 -8.16 -0.27
C GLU A 159 -3.67 -9.47 0.36
N ILE A 160 -4.98 -9.74 0.32
CA ILE A 160 -5.53 -11.01 0.76
C ILE A 160 -5.01 -12.14 -0.15
N GLU A 161 -4.93 -11.91 -1.46
CA GLU A 161 -4.31 -12.86 -2.40
C GLU A 161 -2.83 -13.06 -2.07
N HIS A 162 -2.07 -11.99 -1.85
CA HIS A 162 -0.65 -12.04 -1.48
C HIS A 162 -0.41 -12.86 -0.21
N LYS A 163 -1.22 -12.63 0.83
CA LYS A 163 -1.21 -13.37 2.09
C LYS A 163 -1.46 -14.86 1.85
N ASN A 164 -2.51 -15.20 1.11
CA ASN A 164 -2.90 -16.58 0.84
C ASN A 164 -1.85 -17.32 0.02
N GLU A 165 -1.29 -16.68 -1.01
CA GLU A 165 -0.20 -17.24 -1.82
C GLU A 165 1.02 -17.54 -0.93
N SER A 166 1.39 -16.62 -0.05
CA SER A 166 2.50 -16.77 0.89
C SER A 166 2.25 -17.90 1.91
N ALA A 167 1.05 -18.00 2.46
CA ALA A 167 0.67 -19.05 3.41
C ALA A 167 0.78 -20.45 2.80
N ILE A 168 0.38 -20.63 1.53
CA ILE A 168 0.52 -21.90 0.80
C ILE A 168 2.01 -22.27 0.62
N LYS A 169 2.87 -21.29 0.35
CA LYS A 169 4.31 -21.51 0.09
C LYS A 169 5.16 -21.67 1.36
N LYS A 170 4.70 -21.15 2.50
CA LYS A 170 5.40 -21.18 3.80
C LYS A 170 5.75 -22.58 4.31
N ARG A 171 4.98 -23.63 3.95
CA ARG A 171 5.17 -25.07 4.32
C ARG A 171 6.02 -25.30 5.59
N SER A 172 5.58 -24.83 6.78
CA SER A 172 6.26 -25.16 8.06
C SER A 172 5.45 -24.86 9.33
N THR A 173 5.81 -25.57 10.40
CA THR A 173 5.42 -25.37 11.82
C THR A 173 6.39 -24.38 12.49
N PRO A 174 5.95 -23.41 13.32
CA PRO A 174 6.82 -22.31 13.74
C PRO A 174 7.90 -22.70 14.75
N GLY A 175 9.17 -22.37 14.45
CA GLY A 175 10.29 -22.43 15.42
C GLY A 175 10.44 -21.14 16.23
N PHE A 176 11.21 -21.19 17.34
CA PHE A 176 11.41 -20.05 18.25
C PHE A 176 11.89 -18.77 17.54
N LEU A 177 12.89 -18.87 16.66
CA LEU A 177 13.44 -17.72 15.94
C LEU A 177 12.42 -17.08 15.00
N LEU A 178 11.60 -17.89 14.31
CA LEU A 178 10.54 -17.38 13.45
C LEU A 178 9.48 -16.66 14.29
N ASN A 179 9.06 -17.23 15.42
CA ASN A 179 8.08 -16.59 16.30
C ASN A 179 8.58 -15.24 16.85
N PHE A 180 9.87 -15.16 17.20
CA PHE A 180 10.47 -13.90 17.64
C PHE A 180 10.51 -12.87 16.51
N TRP A 181 10.91 -13.27 15.31
CA TRP A 181 10.90 -12.42 14.11
C TRP A 181 9.49 -11.88 13.82
N MET A 182 8.47 -12.75 13.82
CA MET A 182 7.08 -12.36 13.57
C MET A 182 6.57 -11.32 14.57
N LYS A 183 7.00 -11.39 15.84
CA LYS A 183 6.69 -10.35 16.85
C LYS A 183 7.34 -9.01 16.52
N ILE A 184 8.58 -9.03 16.05
CA ILE A 184 9.28 -7.81 15.61
C ILE A 184 8.53 -7.20 14.42
N VAL A 185 8.15 -8.01 13.43
CA VAL A 185 7.40 -7.53 12.26
C VAL A 185 6.08 -6.90 12.68
N GLY A 186 5.25 -7.60 13.46
CA GLY A 186 3.95 -7.07 13.90
C GLY A 186 4.08 -5.76 14.72
N TRP A 187 5.03 -5.70 15.66
CA TRP A 187 5.27 -4.48 16.43
C TRP A 187 5.81 -3.33 15.56
N GLY A 188 6.71 -3.64 14.63
CA GLY A 188 7.28 -2.69 13.68
C GLY A 188 6.22 -2.07 12.78
N SER A 189 5.38 -2.89 12.15
CA SER A 189 4.30 -2.44 11.25
C SER A 189 3.30 -1.55 11.98
N SER A 190 2.85 -1.96 13.18
CA SER A 190 1.94 -1.15 13.99
C SER A 190 2.54 0.20 14.39
N SER A 191 3.83 0.23 14.72
CA SER A 191 4.53 1.45 15.09
C SER A 191 4.73 2.37 13.88
N ALA A 192 5.06 1.81 12.71
CA ALA A 192 5.21 2.56 11.46
C ALA A 192 3.92 3.28 11.07
N VAL A 193 2.77 2.61 11.13
CA VAL A 193 1.46 3.23 10.84
C VAL A 193 1.17 4.38 11.81
N LYS A 194 1.40 4.19 13.11
CA LYS A 194 1.18 5.27 14.10
C LYS A 194 2.03 6.50 13.80
N VAL A 195 3.30 6.30 13.42
CA VAL A 195 4.20 7.41 13.06
C VAL A 195 3.77 8.07 11.76
N ALA A 196 3.43 7.29 10.72
CA ALA A 196 3.00 7.80 9.42
C ALA A 196 1.67 8.57 9.47
N LYS A 197 0.73 8.15 10.32
CA LYS A 197 -0.51 8.90 10.59
C LYS A 197 -0.24 10.31 11.15
N ILE A 198 0.93 10.56 11.75
CA ILE A 198 1.31 11.86 12.34
C ILE A 198 2.18 12.68 11.37
N ILE A 199 3.14 12.07 10.66
CA ILE A 199 4.24 12.75 9.95
C ILE A 199 4.28 12.49 8.44
#